data_AF-A0A5P9CT45-F1
#
_entry.id   AF-A0A5P9CT45-F1
#
_cell.length_a   1.000
_cell.length_b   1.000
_cell.length_c   1.000
_cell.angle_alpha   90.00
_cell.angle_beta   90.00
_cell.angle_gamma   90.00
#
_symmetry.space_group_name_H-M   'P 1'
#
loop_
_entity.id
_entity.type
_entity.pdbx_description
1 polymer ?
#
loop_
_entity_poly.entity_id
_entity_poly.type
_entity_poly.pdbx_seq_one_letter_code
_entity_poly.pdbx_strand_id
1 'polypeptide(L)'
;MEAHDKGLRTSRLMTATPYEILTFIGRGTSARDYQRLKAGLDRLQSTTVCTSIRHPVKGRRHRFSWINEWREQISETGRPSGIELILPDWLYRAVLDNALILTIDRAYF
;
A
#
# COMPACT_ATOMS: atom_id res chain seq x y z
N MET A 1 -6.55 -27.99 -12.11
CA MET A 1 -7.64 -27.95 -11.11
C MET A 1 -7.34 -26.78 -10.20
N GLU A 2 -7.94 -25.64 -10.53
CA GLU A 2 -7.77 -24.35 -9.89
C GLU A 2 -8.23 -24.39 -8.43
N ALA A 3 -7.42 -23.83 -7.52
CA ALA A 3 -7.84 -23.53 -6.16
C ALA A 3 -8.32 -22.07 -6.09
N HIS A 4 -9.41 -21.78 -6.81
CA HIS A 4 -10.34 -20.72 -6.41
C HIS A 4 -11.18 -21.26 -5.25
N ASP A 5 -10.59 -21.38 -4.05
CA ASP A 5 -11.40 -21.64 -2.87
C ASP A 5 -10.73 -21.18 -1.58
N LYS A 6 -11.05 -19.93 -1.23
CA LYS A 6 -11.61 -19.56 0.08
C LYS A 6 -11.92 -18.08 0.00
N GLY A 7 -13.21 -17.76 -0.15
CA GLY A 7 -13.78 -16.42 -0.07
C GLY A 7 -13.61 -15.74 1.29
N LEU A 8 -12.39 -15.72 1.84
CA LEU A 8 -11.98 -14.65 2.73
C LEU A 8 -12.04 -13.39 1.88
N ARG A 9 -12.95 -12.47 2.21
CA ARG A 9 -12.95 -11.13 1.66
C ARG A 9 -11.60 -10.52 1.99
N THR A 10 -10.58 -10.72 1.15
CA THR A 10 -9.39 -9.89 1.20
C THR A 10 -9.91 -8.47 1.08
N SER A 11 -9.69 -7.69 2.13
CA SER A 11 -10.24 -6.35 2.22
C SER A 11 -9.27 -5.39 1.57
N ARG A 12 -9.78 -4.29 1.01
CA ARG A 12 -8.94 -3.14 0.63
C ARG A 12 -8.32 -2.46 1.86
N LEU A 13 -8.80 -2.81 3.06
CA LEU A 13 -8.21 -2.43 4.34
C LEU A 13 -7.04 -3.36 4.66
N MET A 14 -5.86 -2.79 4.85
CA MET A 14 -4.68 -3.46 5.38
C MET A 14 -4.29 -2.85 6.72
N THR A 15 -3.85 -3.69 7.65
CA THR A 15 -3.37 -3.26 8.96
C THR A 15 -1.97 -3.83 9.21
N ALA A 16 -1.08 -3.00 9.74
CA ALA A 16 0.26 -3.41 10.13
C ALA A 16 0.80 -2.47 11.21
N THR A 17 1.73 -2.95 12.02
CA THR A 17 2.46 -2.07 12.93
C THR A 17 3.54 -1.28 12.16
N PRO A 18 3.90 -0.07 12.62
CA PRO A 18 5.05 0.66 12.07
C PRO A 18 6.34 -0.18 12.06
N TYR A 19 6.53 -1.00 13.10
CA TYR A 19 7.67 -1.90 13.23
C TYR A 19 7.73 -2.93 12.10
N GLU A 20 6.63 -3.62 11.82
CA GLU A 20 6.54 -4.61 10.73
C GLU A 20 6.82 -3.97 9.37
N ILE A 21 6.26 -2.79 9.11
CA ILE A 21 6.50 -2.07 7.84
C ILE A 21 7.98 -1.72 7.70
N LEU A 22 8.58 -1.11 8.73
CA LEU A 22 9.96 -0.64 8.70
C LEU A 22 10.96 -1.79 8.57
N THR A 23 10.75 -2.88 9.32
CA THR A 23 11.59 -4.08 9.23
C THR A 23 11.45 -4.76 7.86
N PHE A 24 10.25 -4.82 7.30
CA PHE A 24 10.03 -5.37 5.96
C PHE A 24 10.81 -4.62 4.87
N ILE A 25 10.83 -3.28 4.93
CA ILE A 25 11.57 -2.43 3.99
C ILE A 25 13.04 -2.21 4.37
N GLY A 26 13.56 -2.93 5.37
CA GLY A 26 14.97 -2.86 5.78
C GLY A 26 15.40 -1.53 6.40
N ARG A 27 14.47 -0.79 7.03
CA ARG A 27 14.75 0.49 7.71
C ARG A 27 14.88 0.30 9.22
N GLY A 28 15.55 1.25 9.86
CA GLY A 28 15.61 1.33 11.32
C GLY A 28 14.23 1.58 11.94
N THR A 29 14.09 1.29 13.23
CA THR A 29 12.84 1.47 13.99
C THR A 29 12.95 2.60 15.00
N SER A 30 13.75 3.62 14.69
CA SER A 30 13.89 4.80 15.55
C SER A 30 12.68 5.72 15.43
N ALA A 31 12.50 6.64 16.39
CA ALA A 31 11.48 7.67 16.31
C ALA A 31 11.57 8.50 15.01
N ARG A 32 12.80 8.73 14.50
CA ARG A 32 13.04 9.42 13.22
C ARG A 32 12.53 8.60 12.04
N ASP A 33 12.73 7.29 12.06
CA ASP A 33 12.25 6.40 11.00
C ASP A 33 10.73 6.31 11.01
N TYR A 34 10.11 6.37 12.19
CA TYR A 34 8.65 6.42 12.31
C TYR A 34 8.09 7.71 11.70
N GLN A 35 8.72 8.87 11.95
CA GLN A 35 8.33 10.13 11.31
C GLN A 35 8.51 10.09 9.78
N ARG A 36 9.57 9.44 9.29
CA ARG A 36 9.79 9.24 7.86
C ARG A 36 8.75 8.32 7.22
N LEU A 37 8.31 7.29 7.94
CA LEU A 37 7.23 6.42 7.48
C LEU A 37 5.95 7.23 7.26
N LYS A 38 5.54 8.04 8.23
CA LYS A 38 4.35 8.90 8.12
C LYS A 38 4.44 9.84 6.92
N ALA A 39 5.56 10.56 6.79
CA ALA A 39 5.80 11.42 5.64
C ALA A 39 5.80 10.66 4.29
N GLY A 40 6.21 9.39 4.30
CA GLY A 40 6.12 8.50 3.14
C GLY A 40 4.67 8.15 2.78
N LEU A 41 3.85 7.82 3.77
CA LEU A 41 2.42 7.54 3.58
C LEU A 41 1.66 8.77 3.05
N ASP A 42 1.95 9.96 3.60
CA ASP A 42 1.40 11.23 3.10
C ASP A 42 1.77 11.47 1.63
N ARG A 43 3.01 11.16 1.25
CA ARG A 43 3.46 11.24 -0.15
C ARG A 43 2.77 10.21 -1.03
N LEU A 44 2.57 8.98 -0.58
CA LEU A 44 1.89 7.95 -1.36
C LEU A 44 0.42 8.29 -1.58
N GLN A 45 -0.24 8.92 -0.60
CA GLN A 45 -1.61 9.39 -0.73
C GLN A 45 -1.72 10.59 -1.69
N SER A 46 -0.75 11.52 -1.65
CA SER A 46 -0.74 12.72 -2.51
C SER A 46 -0.13 12.49 -3.90
N THR A 47 0.65 11.43 -4.11
CA THR A 47 1.25 11.10 -5.39
C THR A 47 0.19 10.52 -6.32
N THR A 48 0.05 11.15 -7.48
CA THR A 48 -0.91 10.71 -8.48
C THR A 48 -0.23 10.34 -9.79
N VAL A 49 -0.41 9.08 -10.22
CA VAL A 49 0.11 8.55 -11.47
C VAL A 49 -0.94 8.73 -12.56
N CYS A 50 -0.52 9.16 -13.75
CA CYS A 50 -1.36 9.24 -14.95
C CYS A 50 -0.80 8.27 -15.98
N THR A 51 -1.60 7.31 -16.43
CA THR A 51 -1.17 6.35 -17.45
C THR A 51 -2.05 6.39 -18.69
N SER A 52 -1.44 6.14 -19.84
CA SER A 52 -2.11 5.83 -21.10
C SER A 52 -2.14 4.33 -21.40
N ILE A 53 -1.70 3.48 -20.44
CA ILE A 53 -1.70 2.02 -20.59
C ILE A 53 -3.10 1.56 -21.03
N ARG A 54 -3.09 0.80 -22.12
CA ARG A 54 -4.18 0.60 -23.07
C ARG A 54 -5.46 0.11 -22.39
N HIS A 55 -6.39 1.03 -22.14
CA HIS A 55 -7.80 0.64 -22.06
C HIS A 55 -8.29 0.27 -23.46
N PRO A 56 -9.08 -0.80 -23.62
CA PRO A 56 -9.73 -1.13 -24.90
C PRO A 56 -10.68 -0.01 -25.38
N VAL A 57 -11.05 0.91 -24.49
CA VAL A 57 -11.84 2.11 -24.79
C VAL A 57 -10.88 3.28 -25.05
N LYS A 58 -10.70 3.65 -26.32
CA LYS A 58 -9.89 4.80 -26.74
C LYS A 58 -10.28 6.07 -25.96
N GLY A 59 -9.30 6.72 -25.32
CA GLY A 59 -9.34 8.17 -25.08
C GLY A 59 -9.46 8.70 -23.64
N ARG A 60 -9.49 7.86 -22.59
CA ARG A 60 -9.49 8.37 -21.20
C ARG A 60 -8.14 8.18 -20.52
N ARG A 61 -7.50 9.29 -20.15
CA ARG A 61 -6.37 9.31 -19.20
C ARG A 61 -6.95 9.02 -17.82
N HIS A 62 -6.60 7.88 -17.23
CA HIS A 62 -6.97 7.59 -15.85
C HIS A 62 -5.85 8.05 -14.93
N ARG A 63 -6.22 8.83 -13.92
CA ARG A 63 -5.33 9.38 -12.91
C ARG A 63 -5.66 8.68 -11.60
N PHE A 64 -4.65 8.13 -10.93
CA PHE A 64 -4.85 7.34 -9.71
C PHE A 64 -3.76 7.60 -8.66
N SER A 65 -4.13 7.53 -7.39
CA SER A 65 -3.19 7.54 -6.26
C SER A 65 -2.75 6.11 -5.91
N TRP A 66 -1.68 5.99 -5.12
CA TRP A 66 -1.19 4.71 -4.59
C TRP A 66 -1.96 4.24 -3.37
N ILE A 67 -2.41 5.17 -2.54
CA ILE A 67 -3.21 4.91 -1.33
C ILE A 67 -4.42 5.84 -1.35
N ASN A 68 -5.60 5.34 -0.99
CA ASN A 68 -6.80 6.18 -0.84
C ASN A 68 -6.77 6.92 0.51
N GLU A 69 -6.48 6.18 1.57
CA GLU A 69 -6.47 6.68 2.95
C GLU A 69 -5.44 5.92 3.79
N TRP A 70 -4.84 6.60 4.77
CA TRP A 70 -4.12 5.95 5.84
C TRP A 70 -4.46 6.60 7.19
N ARG A 71 -4.44 5.82 8.27
CA ARG A 71 -4.69 6.31 9.64
C ARG A 71 -3.74 5.66 10.62
N GLU A 72 -3.31 6.43 11.62
CA GLU A 72 -2.65 5.88 12.79
C GLU A 72 -3.69 5.37 13.79
N GLN A 73 -3.49 4.15 14.26
CA GLN A 73 -4.16 3.67 15.46
C GLN A 73 -3.30 4.04 16.67
N ILE A 74 -3.90 4.73 17.62
CA ILE A 74 -3.29 5.08 18.89
C ILE A 74 -3.95 4.21 19.96
N SER A 75 -3.14 3.48 20.72
CA SER A 75 -3.63 2.73 21.89
C SER A 75 -4.15 3.68 22.96
N GLU A 76 -4.93 3.15 23.92
CA GLU A 76 -5.40 3.91 25.09
C GLU A 76 -4.26 4.57 25.89
N THR A 77 -3.02 4.07 25.73
CA THR A 77 -1.81 4.61 26.37
C THR A 77 -1.13 5.74 25.57
N GLY A 78 -1.71 6.18 24.45
CA GLY A 78 -1.14 7.22 23.58
C GLY A 78 -0.02 6.74 22.66
N ARG A 79 0.31 5.44 22.67
CA ARG A 79 1.34 4.85 21.81
C ARG A 79 0.77 4.44 20.45
N PRO A 80 1.45 4.69 19.33
CA PRO A 80 1.05 4.15 18.03
C PRO A 80 1.00 2.63 18.09
N SER A 81 -0.19 2.05 17.93
CA SER A 81 -0.42 0.60 17.99
C SER A 81 -0.52 -0.02 16.60
N GLY A 82 -0.79 0.77 15.57
CA GLY A 82 -0.96 0.27 14.22
C GLY A 82 -1.11 1.37 13.18
N ILE A 83 -1.05 0.96 11.93
CA ILE A 83 -1.36 1.76 10.75
C ILE A 83 -2.44 1.01 9.98
N GLU A 84 -3.51 1.72 9.65
CA GLU A 84 -4.54 1.27 8.73
C GLU A 84 -4.32 1.91 7.36
N LEU A 85 -4.39 1.12 6.31
CA LEU A 85 -4.26 1.56 4.92
C LEU A 85 -5.50 1.15 4.14
N ILE A 86 -6.06 2.06 3.35
CA ILE A 86 -7.11 1.76 2.39
C ILE A 86 -6.51 1.83 0.99
N LEU A 87 -6.47 0.69 0.32
CA LEU A 87 -5.99 0.60 -1.05
C LEU A 87 -7.07 1.05 -2.06
N PRO A 88 -6.66 1.71 -3.16
CA PRO A 88 -7.49 1.87 -4.33
C PRO A 88 -7.92 0.51 -4.90
N ASP A 89 -9.12 0.45 -5.48
CA ASP A 89 -9.65 -0.76 -6.13
C ASP A 89 -8.73 -1.29 -7.24
N TRP A 90 -8.17 -0.40 -8.07
CA TRP A 90 -7.26 -0.79 -9.15
C TRP A 90 -6.00 -1.49 -8.64
N LEU A 91 -5.40 -1.00 -7.54
CA LEU A 91 -4.16 -1.54 -6.99
C LEU A 91 -4.43 -2.89 -6.32
N TYR A 92 -5.53 -2.97 -5.57
CA TYR A 92 -5.98 -4.20 -4.95
C TYR A 92 -6.23 -5.30 -6.00
N ARG A 93 -6.93 -4.98 -7.10
CA ARG A 93 -7.11 -5.90 -8.24
C ARG A 93 -5.79 -6.24 -8.91
N ALA A 94 -4.92 -5.26 -9.15
CA ALA A 94 -3.61 -5.51 -9.76
C ALA A 94 -2.77 -6.49 -8.95
N VAL A 95 -2.77 -6.40 -7.61
CA VAL A 95 -2.07 -7.32 -6.72
C VAL A 95 -2.66 -8.73 -6.77
N LEU A 96 -3.98 -8.87 -6.86
CA LEU A 96 -4.65 -10.17 -6.94
C LEU A 96 -4.53 -10.83 -8.32
N ASP A 97 -4.73 -10.05 -9.38
CA ASP A 97 -4.76 -10.53 -10.77
C ASP A 97 -3.34 -10.75 -11.32
N ASN A 98 -2.36 -9.95 -10.90
CA ASN A 98 -0.98 -10.04 -11.33
C ASN A 98 -0.06 -10.29 -10.13
N ALA A 99 -0.02 -11.51 -9.60
CA ALA A 99 1.05 -11.97 -8.68
C ALA A 99 2.49 -11.73 -9.21
N LEU A 100 2.63 -11.20 -10.43
CA LEU A 100 3.78 -10.50 -11.00
C LEU A 100 3.84 -9.02 -10.53
N ILE A 101 3.91 -8.76 -9.23
CA ILE A 101 4.64 -7.56 -8.79
C ILE A 101 6.08 -7.82 -9.23
N LEU A 102 6.54 -7.11 -10.27
CA LEU A 102 7.97 -7.04 -10.59
C LEU A 102 8.67 -6.65 -9.31
N THR A 103 9.26 -7.63 -8.65
CA THR A 103 9.99 -7.43 -7.41
C THR A 103 11.14 -6.52 -7.80
N ILE A 104 11.03 -5.22 -7.49
CA ILE A 104 12.18 -4.33 -7.58
C ILE A 104 13.23 -4.97 -6.69
N ASP A 105 14.36 -5.30 -7.30
CA ASP A 105 15.49 -5.94 -6.65
C ASP A 105 15.85 -5.16 -5.37
N ARG A 106 16.09 -5.89 -4.28
CA ARG A 106 16.44 -5.31 -2.97
C ARG A 106 17.68 -4.40 -3.03
N ALA A 107 18.54 -4.56 -4.03
CA ALA A 107 19.70 -3.69 -4.25
C ALA A 107 19.35 -2.26 -4.72
N TYR A 108 18.07 -1.97 -5.01
CA TYR A 108 17.64 -0.64 -5.43
C TYR A 108 17.38 0.33 -4.26
N PHE A 109 17.44 -0.11 -2.99
CA PHE A 109 17.09 0.70 -1.80
C PHE A 109 18.22 0.89 -0.80
#